data_AF-A0AAE0MSV5-F1
#
_entry.id   AF-A0AAE0MSV5-F1
#
_cell.length_a   1.000
_cell.length_b   1.000
_cell.length_c   1.000
_cell.angle_alpha   90.00
_cell.angle_beta   90.00
_cell.angle_gamma   90.00
#
_symmetry.space_group_name_H-M   'P 1'
#
loop_
_entity.id
_entity.type
_entity.pdbx_description
1 polymer ?
#
loop_
_entity_poly.entity_id
_entity_poly.type
_entity_poly.pdbx_seq_one_letter_code
_entity_poly.pdbx_strand_id
1 'polypeptide(L)'
;MSAVFKIPTRITTRLFTKPAAFCYKASSILPGAFNRAYCQNSNNHPAVTMTSTLESPQFTKQVVAAMRALYPEQLADKAWDNVGLLQENIAVAGQDVSPTVLLTNDLTVAVAEEAIRKRASVIVSYHPFIFRGLKSVTLADPQQRILLQLAQANIAVYSPHTAVDAAPGGMNDWLADMLDGHGVETKRSICQPISSSITSSLPPAFFNSGYGRLVELGHPVYLGNIIKAYAEGLGGLNHIMIAAPKDKKVTTIRSVGICAGSGESVLKNCDADLIVTGEMTHHYALALTMKGKVVVTVFHSNSERKFLKKRLQPQLQAQLEKEGVKHPEVLVSEEDADPFEIWDVRKMPAWAFGKE
;
A
#
# COMPACT_ATOMS: atom_id res chain seq x y z
N MET A 1 -44.00 30.07 -0.82
CA MET A 1 -43.51 31.42 -0.47
C MET A 1 -41.99 31.43 -0.65
N SER A 2 -41.53 32.02 -1.75
CA SER A 2 -40.12 32.24 -2.05
C SER A 2 -39.57 33.36 -1.16
N ALA A 3 -38.35 33.20 -0.64
CA ALA A 3 -37.60 34.30 -0.06
C ALA A 3 -36.18 34.31 -0.63
N VAL A 4 -36.01 35.21 -1.59
CA VAL A 4 -34.76 35.65 -2.21
C VAL A 4 -34.05 36.56 -1.20
N PHE A 5 -32.77 36.31 -0.91
CA PHE A 5 -31.93 37.28 -0.18
C PHE A 5 -30.80 37.80 -1.06
N LYS A 6 -30.76 39.14 -1.15
CA LYS A 6 -29.89 39.99 -1.96
C LYS A 6 -28.48 40.10 -1.39
N ILE A 7 -27.51 40.13 -2.31
CA ILE A 7 -26.11 40.51 -2.09
C ILE A 7 -25.98 42.04 -2.07
N PRO A 8 -25.15 42.64 -1.19
CA PRO A 8 -24.67 44.01 -1.38
C PRO A 8 -23.26 44.04 -1.96
N THR A 9 -23.14 44.72 -3.09
CA THR A 9 -21.90 45.17 -3.74
C THR A 9 -21.29 46.36 -2.97
N ARG A 10 -19.97 46.34 -2.74
CA ARG A 10 -19.17 47.57 -2.59
C ARG A 10 -17.87 47.45 -3.37
N ILE A 11 -17.72 48.42 -4.26
CA ILE A 11 -16.59 48.69 -5.15
C ILE A 11 -15.60 49.56 -4.39
N THR A 12 -14.32 49.19 -4.41
CA THR A 12 -13.22 50.15 -4.21
C THR A 12 -12.11 49.87 -5.21
N THR A 13 -11.92 50.85 -6.09
CA THR A 13 -10.93 50.99 -7.14
C THR A 13 -9.52 51.17 -6.56
N ARG A 14 -8.50 50.52 -7.12
CA ARG A 14 -7.15 51.11 -7.32
C ARG A 14 -6.30 50.32 -8.32
N LEU A 15 -6.05 51.00 -9.43
CA LEU A 15 -4.80 51.17 -10.19
C LEU A 15 -4.09 49.95 -10.82
N PHE A 16 -4.28 49.92 -12.14
CA PHE A 16 -3.49 49.38 -13.25
C PHE A 16 -1.96 49.38 -13.10
N THR A 17 -1.34 48.26 -13.46
CA THR A 17 -0.15 48.21 -14.34
C THR A 17 -0.34 47.11 -15.38
N LYS A 18 -0.21 47.48 -16.67
CA LYS A 18 -0.49 46.67 -17.87
C LYS A 18 0.62 45.66 -18.21
N PRO A 19 0.31 44.62 -19.01
CA PRO A 19 1.23 43.58 -19.46
C PRO A 19 2.05 43.99 -20.69
N ALA A 20 3.26 43.43 -20.82
CA ALA A 20 4.09 43.56 -22.01
C ALA A 20 3.64 42.59 -23.11
N ALA A 21 3.10 43.13 -24.21
CA ALA A 21 2.90 42.43 -25.47
C ALA A 21 3.93 42.95 -26.49
N PHE A 22 4.77 42.06 -27.00
CA PHE A 22 5.71 42.35 -28.07
C PHE A 22 4.98 42.25 -29.42
N CYS A 23 4.87 43.37 -30.13
CA CYS A 23 4.31 43.47 -31.47
C CYS A 23 5.42 43.97 -32.39
N TYR A 24 5.80 43.18 -33.41
CA TYR A 24 6.63 43.66 -34.51
C TYR A 24 5.91 43.48 -35.85
N LYS A 25 5.52 44.64 -36.40
CA LYS A 25 5.33 45.07 -37.79
C LYS A 25 4.96 44.03 -38.86
N ALA A 26 3.75 44.20 -39.40
CA ALA A 26 3.40 43.82 -40.76
C ALA A 26 3.82 44.95 -41.74
N SER A 27 4.44 44.59 -42.86
CA SER A 27 4.61 45.44 -44.04
C SER A 27 4.27 44.64 -45.30
N SER A 28 3.37 45.18 -46.11
CA SER A 28 2.79 44.60 -47.32
C SER A 28 3.47 45.14 -48.58
N ILE A 29 4.03 44.30 -49.48
CA ILE A 29 4.17 44.54 -50.94
C ILE A 29 4.24 43.18 -51.71
N LEU A 30 3.21 42.92 -52.55
CA LEU A 30 3.04 42.20 -53.85
C LEU A 30 3.95 41.03 -54.36
N PRO A 31 3.47 40.21 -55.34
CA PRO A 31 3.74 38.78 -55.44
C PRO A 31 4.80 38.38 -56.49
N GLY A 32 5.52 37.28 -56.21
CA GLY A 32 6.44 36.64 -57.14
C GLY A 32 6.34 35.11 -57.03
N ALA A 33 6.02 34.47 -58.16
CA ALA A 33 5.93 33.03 -58.31
C ALA A 33 7.30 32.36 -58.09
N PHE A 34 7.37 31.29 -57.29
CA PHE A 34 8.41 30.27 -57.44
C PHE A 34 7.95 28.90 -56.93
N ASN A 35 7.92 27.98 -57.90
CA ASN A 35 8.07 26.52 -57.86
C ASN A 35 7.66 25.69 -56.65
N ARG A 36 6.81 24.70 -56.95
CA ARG A 36 6.65 23.42 -56.23
C ARG A 36 8.02 22.85 -55.83
N ALA A 37 8.33 22.90 -54.55
CA ALA A 37 9.26 21.97 -53.92
C ALA A 37 8.45 20.90 -53.19
N TYR A 38 8.54 19.68 -53.69
CA TYR A 38 8.15 18.47 -52.96
C TYR A 38 8.99 18.40 -51.67
N CYS A 39 8.41 18.73 -50.52
CA CYS A 39 8.93 18.27 -49.25
C CYS A 39 8.29 16.91 -48.94
N GLN A 40 9.02 15.85 -49.25
CA GLN A 40 8.81 14.54 -48.64
C GLN A 40 9.04 14.70 -47.13
N ASN A 41 7.97 14.83 -46.36
CA ASN A 41 8.06 14.74 -44.91
C ASN A 41 8.28 13.27 -44.55
N SER A 42 9.49 12.97 -44.08
CA SER A 42 9.86 11.72 -43.44
C SER A 42 9.10 11.56 -42.12
N ASN A 43 7.85 11.14 -42.19
CA ASN A 43 7.11 10.64 -41.04
C ASN A 43 7.62 9.23 -40.72
N ASN A 44 8.77 9.15 -40.04
CA ASN A 44 9.22 7.93 -39.38
C ASN A 44 8.74 7.91 -37.92
N HIS A 45 7.47 8.23 -37.70
CA HIS A 45 6.77 7.69 -36.54
C HIS A 45 6.34 6.29 -36.95
N PRO A 46 6.79 5.21 -36.30
CA PRO A 46 6.19 3.91 -36.54
C PRO A 46 4.70 4.08 -36.24
N ALA A 47 3.89 3.98 -37.28
CA ALA A 47 2.45 3.83 -37.11
C ALA A 47 2.30 2.59 -36.22
N VAL A 48 1.86 2.80 -34.98
CA VAL A 48 1.45 1.70 -34.12
C VAL A 48 0.20 1.12 -34.79
N THR A 49 0.44 0.19 -35.70
CA THR A 49 -0.61 -0.65 -36.27
C THR A 49 -1.21 -1.39 -35.10
N MET A 50 -2.47 -1.08 -34.76
CA MET A 50 -3.29 -1.72 -33.71
C MET A 50 -3.49 -3.25 -33.91
N THR A 51 -2.72 -3.87 -34.81
CA THR A 51 -2.69 -5.30 -35.11
C THR A 51 -1.54 -6.04 -34.42
N SER A 52 -0.62 -5.36 -33.74
CA SER A 52 0.31 -6.02 -32.79
C SER A 52 -0.39 -6.19 -31.45
N THR A 53 -0.43 -7.41 -30.91
CA THR A 53 -0.92 -7.67 -29.55
C THR A 53 -0.10 -6.88 -28.55
N LEU A 54 -0.75 -5.95 -27.83
CA LEU A 54 -0.13 -5.27 -26.70
C LEU A 54 0.23 -6.32 -25.64
N GLU A 55 1.43 -6.21 -25.08
CA GLU A 55 1.90 -7.10 -24.04
C GLU A 55 2.51 -6.33 -22.88
N SER A 56 2.42 -6.88 -21.67
CA SER A 56 3.22 -6.44 -20.53
C SER A 56 4.73 -6.61 -20.82
N PRO A 57 5.59 -5.65 -20.40
CA PRO A 57 7.03 -5.81 -20.39
C PRO A 57 7.49 -7.08 -19.67
N GLN A 58 8.62 -7.64 -20.12
CA GLN A 58 9.19 -8.87 -19.51
C GLN A 58 9.45 -8.69 -18.00
N PHE A 59 9.97 -7.53 -17.59
CA PHE A 59 10.21 -7.23 -16.18
C PHE A 59 8.91 -7.26 -15.36
N THR A 60 7.81 -6.69 -15.86
CA THR A 60 6.50 -6.75 -15.19
C THR A 60 6.03 -8.20 -15.03
N LYS A 61 6.17 -9.03 -16.07
CA LYS A 61 5.84 -10.47 -16.02
C LYS A 61 6.68 -11.19 -14.95
N GLN A 62 7.97 -10.87 -14.84
CA GLN A 62 8.87 -11.44 -13.82
C GLN A 62 8.51 -10.98 -12.40
N VAL A 63 8.14 -9.71 -12.19
CA VAL A 63 7.67 -9.23 -10.88
C VAL A 63 6.39 -9.95 -10.45
N VAL A 64 5.43 -10.12 -11.37
CA VAL A 64 4.19 -10.87 -11.10
C VAL A 64 4.49 -12.32 -10.76
N ALA A 65 5.38 -12.99 -11.52
CA ALA A 65 5.78 -14.36 -11.24
C ALA A 65 6.47 -14.49 -9.87
N ALA A 66 7.40 -13.58 -9.56
CA ALA A 66 8.10 -13.54 -8.28
C ALA A 66 7.13 -13.35 -7.10
N MET A 67 6.18 -12.41 -7.22
CA MET A 67 5.16 -12.19 -6.19
C MET A 67 4.26 -13.42 -5.99
N ARG A 68 3.82 -14.07 -7.08
CA ARG A 68 3.02 -15.30 -7.01
C ARG A 68 3.79 -16.49 -6.43
N ALA A 69 5.11 -16.54 -6.63
CA ALA A 69 5.96 -17.57 -6.05
C ALA A 69 6.13 -17.39 -4.53
N LEU A 70 6.19 -16.15 -4.06
CA LEU A 70 6.29 -15.81 -2.63
C LEU A 70 4.92 -15.89 -1.92
N TYR A 71 3.89 -15.32 -2.56
CA TYR A 71 2.55 -15.12 -2.03
C TYR A 71 1.51 -15.44 -3.11
N PRO A 72 1.17 -16.73 -3.30
CA PRO A 72 0.20 -17.13 -4.32
C PRO A 72 -1.15 -16.44 -4.14
N GLU A 73 -1.67 -15.80 -5.19
CA GLU A 73 -2.96 -15.08 -5.19
C GLU A 73 -4.14 -15.97 -4.79
N GLN A 74 -4.02 -17.29 -4.92
CA GLN A 74 -5.01 -18.26 -4.47
C GLN A 74 -5.26 -18.22 -2.96
N LEU A 75 -4.28 -17.73 -2.19
CA LEU A 75 -4.38 -17.59 -0.73
C LEU A 75 -5.24 -16.40 -0.30
N ALA A 76 -5.45 -15.41 -1.18
CA ALA A 76 -6.25 -14.22 -0.87
C ALA A 76 -7.74 -14.54 -0.71
N ASP A 77 -8.45 -13.69 0.03
CA ASP A 77 -9.88 -13.84 0.28
C ASP A 77 -10.68 -13.55 -0.99
N LYS A 78 -11.24 -14.60 -1.60
CA LYS A 78 -11.99 -14.51 -2.86
C LYS A 78 -13.34 -13.83 -2.73
N ALA A 79 -13.87 -13.64 -1.52
CA ALA A 79 -15.19 -13.06 -1.35
C ALA A 79 -15.19 -11.53 -1.53
N TRP A 80 -14.08 -10.86 -1.25
CA TRP A 80 -14.04 -9.40 -1.23
C TRP A 80 -12.71 -8.77 -1.65
N ASP A 81 -11.60 -9.52 -1.67
CA ASP A 81 -10.29 -8.95 -1.96
C ASP A 81 -10.05 -8.79 -3.47
N ASN A 82 -9.15 -7.87 -3.83
CA ASN A 82 -8.72 -7.63 -5.21
C ASN A 82 -7.19 -7.65 -5.31
N VAL A 83 -6.63 -8.85 -5.40
CA VAL A 83 -5.18 -9.08 -5.53
C VAL A 83 -4.75 -9.30 -6.98
N GLY A 84 -3.45 -9.20 -7.22
CA GLY A 84 -2.81 -9.44 -8.50
C GLY A 84 -2.39 -8.17 -9.20
N LEU A 85 -2.26 -8.25 -10.53
CA LEU A 85 -1.90 -7.12 -11.38
C LEU A 85 -3.15 -6.27 -11.64
N LEU A 86 -3.24 -5.11 -10.98
CA LEU A 86 -4.41 -4.23 -11.00
C LEU A 86 -4.32 -3.16 -12.09
N GLN A 87 -3.11 -2.75 -12.44
CA GLN A 87 -2.84 -1.89 -13.59
C GLN A 87 -1.63 -2.43 -14.34
N GLU A 88 -1.79 -2.68 -15.64
CA GLU A 88 -0.70 -3.07 -16.51
C GLU A 88 0.07 -1.86 -17.06
N ASN A 89 1.29 -2.13 -17.50
CA ASN A 89 2.05 -1.26 -18.38
C ASN A 89 2.31 -1.99 -19.71
N ILE A 90 2.74 -1.25 -20.73
CA ILE A 90 2.81 -1.73 -22.11
C ILE A 90 4.27 -1.81 -22.55
N ALA A 91 4.66 -2.93 -23.16
CA ALA A 91 5.94 -3.05 -23.83
C ALA A 91 6.00 -2.11 -25.04
N VAL A 92 6.98 -1.22 -25.04
CA VAL A 92 7.22 -0.29 -26.15
C VAL A 92 8.49 -0.72 -26.87
N ALA A 93 8.39 -0.99 -28.17
CA ALA A 93 9.52 -1.44 -28.98
C ALA A 93 10.70 -0.45 -28.90
N GLY A 94 11.88 -0.94 -28.55
CA GLY A 94 13.09 -0.13 -28.42
C GLY A 94 13.19 0.69 -27.12
N GLN A 95 12.27 0.50 -26.16
CA GLN A 95 12.38 1.05 -24.82
C GLN A 95 12.64 -0.06 -23.80
N ASP A 96 13.81 0.00 -23.18
CA ASP A 96 14.10 -0.83 -22.01
C ASP A 96 13.38 -0.24 -20.79
N VAL A 97 12.69 -1.10 -20.05
CA VAL A 97 12.09 -0.75 -18.76
C VAL A 97 13.15 -0.82 -17.65
N SER A 98 13.10 0.12 -16.70
CA SER A 98 14.00 0.06 -15.54
C SER A 98 13.68 -1.18 -14.70
N PRO A 99 14.67 -1.99 -14.25
CA PRO A 99 14.42 -3.15 -13.40
C PRO A 99 14.14 -2.74 -11.93
N THR A 100 13.37 -1.66 -11.73
CA THR A 100 13.09 -1.06 -10.43
C THR A 100 11.64 -1.32 -10.01
N VAL A 101 11.46 -1.89 -8.82
CA VAL A 101 10.17 -2.05 -8.13
C VAL A 101 10.09 -1.06 -6.97
N LEU A 102 8.97 -0.35 -6.81
CA LEU A 102 8.68 0.41 -5.58
C LEU A 102 7.64 -0.32 -4.73
N LEU A 103 8.01 -0.69 -3.50
CA LEU A 103 7.10 -1.23 -2.50
C LEU A 103 6.44 -0.09 -1.72
N THR A 104 5.14 -0.21 -1.47
CA THR A 104 4.39 0.72 -0.61
C THR A 104 3.27 0.00 0.13
N ASN A 105 2.86 0.50 1.30
CA ASN A 105 1.66 0.02 1.97
C ASN A 105 0.43 0.55 1.23
N ASP A 106 0.41 1.87 1.05
CA ASP A 106 -0.65 2.63 0.43
C ASP A 106 -0.12 3.43 -0.76
N LEU A 107 -0.80 3.37 -1.90
CA LEU A 107 -0.44 4.13 -3.09
C LEU A 107 -1.14 5.50 -3.08
N THR A 108 -0.45 6.50 -2.54
CA THR A 108 -0.89 7.90 -2.51
C THR A 108 -0.32 8.70 -3.69
N VAL A 109 -0.72 9.97 -3.82
CA VAL A 109 -0.17 10.89 -4.84
C VAL A 109 1.34 11.05 -4.67
N ALA A 110 1.81 11.25 -3.43
CA ALA A 110 3.24 11.43 -3.14
C ALA A 110 4.04 10.17 -3.52
N VAL A 111 3.51 8.98 -3.23
CA VAL A 111 4.13 7.70 -3.62
C VAL A 111 4.14 7.50 -5.15
N ALA A 112 3.06 7.88 -5.84
CA ALA A 112 3.01 7.82 -7.30
C ALA A 112 4.05 8.76 -7.94
N GLU A 113 4.17 9.98 -7.42
CA GLU A 113 5.21 10.93 -7.85
C GLU A 113 6.62 10.39 -7.55
N GLU A 114 6.83 9.78 -6.38
CA GLU A 114 8.09 9.11 -6.04
C GLU A 114 8.42 8.00 -7.03
N ALA A 115 7.47 7.13 -7.37
CA ALA A 115 7.66 6.05 -8.34
C ALA A 115 8.08 6.59 -9.71
N ILE A 116 7.45 7.67 -10.17
CA ILE A 116 7.80 8.33 -11.44
C ILE A 116 9.21 8.94 -11.36
N ARG A 117 9.54 9.65 -10.26
CA ARG A 117 10.88 10.24 -10.05
C ARG A 117 11.98 9.18 -10.03
N LYS A 118 11.72 8.05 -9.36
CA LYS A 118 12.63 6.90 -9.24
C LYS A 118 12.60 5.98 -10.47
N ARG A 119 11.77 6.29 -11.48
CA ARG A 119 11.61 5.50 -12.71
C ARG A 119 11.27 4.03 -12.43
N ALA A 120 10.47 3.77 -11.40
CA ALA A 120 9.99 2.42 -11.12
C ALA A 120 9.12 1.93 -12.28
N SER A 121 9.30 0.67 -12.69
CA SER A 121 8.46 0.07 -13.74
C SER A 121 7.25 -0.65 -13.15
N VAL A 122 7.34 -1.06 -11.88
CA VAL A 122 6.26 -1.71 -11.14
C VAL A 122 6.18 -1.15 -9.73
N ILE A 123 4.98 -0.81 -9.29
CA ILE A 123 4.65 -0.58 -7.88
C ILE A 123 4.03 -1.85 -7.33
N VAL A 124 4.53 -2.34 -6.19
CA VAL A 124 3.85 -3.36 -5.40
C VAL A 124 3.23 -2.67 -4.19
N SER A 125 1.92 -2.45 -4.25
CA SER A 125 1.13 -1.83 -3.19
C SER A 125 0.51 -2.91 -2.32
N TYR A 126 0.84 -2.97 -1.03
CA TYR A 126 0.29 -3.96 -0.12
C TYR A 126 -1.24 -3.91 -0.11
N HIS A 127 -1.83 -2.72 0.05
CA HIS A 127 -3.26 -2.51 -0.13
C HIS A 127 -3.64 -2.43 -1.61
N PRO A 128 -4.76 -3.05 -2.03
CA PRO A 128 -5.25 -2.98 -3.40
C PRO A 128 -5.56 -1.56 -3.79
N PHE A 129 -4.76 -1.00 -4.71
CA PHE A 129 -5.01 0.36 -5.16
C PHE A 129 -6.37 0.49 -5.84
N ILE A 130 -6.82 -0.52 -6.59
CA ILE A 130 -8.20 -0.65 -7.06
C ILE A 130 -8.89 -1.66 -6.15
N PHE A 131 -9.58 -1.21 -5.10
CA PHE A 131 -10.28 -2.12 -4.19
C PHE A 131 -11.67 -2.54 -4.68
N ARG A 132 -12.36 -1.65 -5.41
CA ARG A 132 -13.67 -1.91 -6.04
C ARG A 132 -13.61 -1.56 -7.51
N GLY A 133 -14.42 -2.26 -8.31
CA GLY A 133 -14.53 -2.00 -9.75
C GLY A 133 -14.83 -0.52 -10.05
N LEU A 134 -14.00 0.09 -10.88
CA LEU A 134 -14.16 1.48 -11.31
C LEU A 134 -15.12 1.55 -12.50
N LYS A 135 -16.12 2.43 -12.42
CA LYS A 135 -17.06 2.67 -13.52
C LYS A 135 -16.52 3.65 -14.58
N SER A 136 -15.50 4.42 -14.22
CA SER A 136 -14.84 5.42 -15.06
C SER A 136 -13.48 5.77 -14.48
N VAL A 137 -12.56 6.28 -15.31
CA VAL A 137 -11.25 6.79 -14.88
C VAL A 137 -11.14 8.23 -15.38
N THR A 138 -11.15 9.19 -14.44
CA THR A 138 -11.24 10.63 -14.74
C THR A 138 -10.36 11.44 -13.80
N LEU A 139 -10.14 12.72 -14.14
CA LEU A 139 -9.42 13.65 -13.28
C LEU A 139 -10.27 14.19 -12.11
N ALA A 140 -11.51 13.76 -11.92
CA ALA A 140 -12.35 14.23 -10.81
C ALA A 140 -11.98 13.57 -9.48
N ASP A 141 -11.48 12.34 -9.53
CA ASP A 141 -11.19 11.51 -8.37
C ASP A 141 -9.67 11.34 -8.16
N PRO A 142 -9.14 11.50 -6.92
CA PRO A 142 -7.70 11.42 -6.66
C PRO A 142 -7.06 10.07 -7.02
N GLN A 143 -7.75 8.95 -6.75
CA GLN A 143 -7.26 7.61 -7.07
C GLN A 143 -7.18 7.43 -8.59
N GLN A 144 -8.19 7.89 -9.32
CA GLN A 144 -8.21 7.82 -10.78
C GLN A 144 -7.15 8.73 -11.44
N ARG A 145 -6.83 9.88 -10.84
CA ARG A 145 -5.70 10.72 -11.30
C ARG A 145 -4.38 9.97 -11.25
N ILE A 146 -4.11 9.26 -10.16
CA ILE A 146 -2.90 8.43 -10.00
C ILE A 146 -2.88 7.34 -11.07
N LEU A 147 -4.01 6.64 -11.33
CA LEU A 147 -4.07 5.64 -12.42
C LEU A 147 -3.65 6.25 -13.76
N LEU A 148 -4.19 7.42 -14.10
CA LEU A 148 -3.87 8.13 -15.35
C LEU A 148 -2.39 8.56 -15.40
N GLN A 149 -1.83 9.06 -14.30
CA GLN A 149 -0.42 9.46 -14.22
C GLN A 149 0.51 8.25 -14.36
N LEU A 150 0.23 7.15 -13.66
CA LEU A 150 1.04 5.93 -13.73
C LEU A 150 0.93 5.27 -15.11
N ALA A 151 -0.27 5.26 -15.72
CA ALA A 151 -0.45 4.76 -17.08
C ALA A 151 0.33 5.60 -18.09
N GLN A 152 0.30 6.94 -17.96
CA GLN A 152 1.10 7.85 -18.79
C GLN A 152 2.61 7.63 -18.60
N ALA A 153 3.05 7.32 -17.38
CA ALA A 153 4.43 7.00 -17.06
C ALA A 153 4.83 5.54 -17.35
N ASN A 154 3.91 4.72 -17.87
CA ASN A 154 4.09 3.30 -18.18
C ASN A 154 4.50 2.44 -16.96
N ILE A 155 3.88 2.70 -15.81
CA ILE A 155 4.13 2.02 -14.53
C ILE A 155 2.97 1.06 -14.20
N ALA A 156 3.29 -0.20 -13.94
CA ALA A 156 2.34 -1.20 -13.50
C ALA A 156 2.08 -1.14 -11.98
N VAL A 157 0.93 -1.63 -11.53
CA VAL A 157 0.57 -1.74 -10.10
C VAL A 157 0.12 -3.16 -9.80
N TYR A 158 0.82 -3.82 -8.89
CA TYR A 158 0.50 -5.14 -8.36
C TYR A 158 0.14 -5.05 -6.88
N SER A 159 -0.81 -5.86 -6.40
CA SER A 159 -1.17 -5.93 -4.99
C SER A 159 -1.29 -7.37 -4.48
N PRO A 160 -0.53 -7.77 -3.45
CA PRO A 160 -0.63 -9.12 -2.89
C PRO A 160 -1.61 -9.22 -1.70
N HIS A 161 -1.87 -8.10 -1.00
CA HIS A 161 -2.80 -7.95 0.13
C HIS A 161 -2.99 -9.21 1.00
N THR A 162 -4.21 -9.77 1.06
CA THR A 162 -4.52 -10.87 1.97
C THR A 162 -3.81 -12.18 1.63
N ALA A 163 -3.23 -12.33 0.42
CA ALA A 163 -2.35 -13.46 0.13
C ALA A 163 -1.09 -13.44 1.02
N VAL A 164 -0.57 -12.24 1.32
CA VAL A 164 0.55 -12.07 2.26
C VAL A 164 0.13 -12.38 3.69
N ASP A 165 -1.10 -12.03 4.07
CA ASP A 165 -1.61 -12.25 5.43
C ASP A 165 -1.85 -13.72 5.72
N ALA A 166 -2.24 -14.45 4.69
CA ALA A 166 -2.50 -15.88 4.72
C ALA A 166 -1.22 -16.72 4.73
N ALA A 167 -0.21 -16.31 3.97
CA ALA A 167 0.94 -17.15 3.66
C ALA A 167 1.80 -17.49 4.88
N PRO A 168 2.36 -18.71 4.97
CA PRO A 168 3.43 -19.05 5.87
C PRO A 168 4.65 -18.14 5.67
N GLY A 169 5.18 -17.56 6.74
CA GLY A 169 6.25 -16.57 6.69
C GLY A 169 5.81 -15.20 6.19
N GLY A 170 4.50 -14.99 6.03
CA GLY A 170 3.88 -13.72 5.66
C GLY A 170 3.68 -12.76 6.83
N MET A 171 2.72 -11.85 6.70
CA MET A 171 2.53 -10.71 7.60
C MET A 171 2.34 -11.13 9.07
N ASN A 172 1.43 -12.07 9.32
CA ASN A 172 1.07 -12.47 10.68
C ASN A 172 2.17 -13.32 11.35
N ASP A 173 2.98 -14.05 10.57
CA ASP A 173 4.17 -14.73 11.09
C ASP A 173 5.26 -13.72 11.45
N TRP A 174 5.45 -12.67 10.63
CA TRP A 174 6.38 -11.59 10.96
C TRP A 174 6.04 -10.86 12.25
N LEU A 175 4.75 -10.58 12.49
CA LEU A 175 4.29 -10.04 13.77
C LEU A 175 4.50 -11.02 14.93
N ALA A 176 4.33 -12.32 14.71
CA ALA A 176 4.57 -13.34 15.73
C ALA A 176 6.07 -13.47 16.07
N ASP A 177 6.97 -13.26 15.11
CA ASP A 177 8.43 -13.32 15.35
C ASP A 177 8.92 -12.27 16.36
N MET A 178 8.16 -11.19 16.55
CA MET A 178 8.46 -10.19 17.58
C MET A 178 8.37 -10.79 18.99
N LEU A 179 7.67 -11.90 19.19
CA LEU A 179 7.62 -12.59 20.48
C LEU A 179 8.82 -13.55 20.64
N ASP A 180 9.19 -14.24 19.56
CA ASP A 180 10.33 -15.18 19.54
C ASP A 180 11.68 -14.48 19.78
N GLY A 181 11.83 -13.27 19.23
CA GLY A 181 13.06 -12.47 19.33
C GLY A 181 13.47 -12.08 20.76
N HIS A 182 12.59 -12.28 21.75
CA HIS A 182 12.85 -11.95 23.15
C HIS A 182 13.05 -13.19 24.04
N GLY A 183 13.45 -14.32 23.45
CA GLY A 183 13.81 -15.54 24.18
C GLY A 183 12.60 -16.29 24.76
N VAL A 184 11.41 -16.04 24.21
CA VAL A 184 10.18 -16.75 24.58
C VAL A 184 9.99 -17.88 23.59
N GLU A 185 9.96 -19.12 24.09
CA GLU A 185 9.56 -20.26 23.27
C GLU A 185 8.08 -20.11 22.90
N THR A 186 7.77 -20.24 21.61
CA THR A 186 6.40 -20.12 21.12
C THR A 186 5.98 -21.31 20.28
N LYS A 187 4.67 -21.59 20.30
CA LYS A 187 4.02 -22.50 19.37
C LYS A 187 2.91 -21.75 18.65
N ARG A 188 2.89 -21.85 17.32
CA ARG A 188 1.97 -21.08 16.47
C ARG A 188 0.92 -21.98 15.84
N SER A 189 -0.30 -21.46 15.75
CA SER A 189 -1.39 -22.05 14.98
C SER A 189 -2.19 -20.94 14.28
N ILE A 190 -3.07 -21.33 13.36
CA ILE A 190 -3.83 -20.38 12.53
C ILE A 190 -5.16 -20.07 13.21
N CYS A 191 -5.53 -18.79 13.33
CA CYS A 191 -6.83 -18.40 13.89
C CYS A 191 -7.99 -18.70 12.92
N GLN A 192 -7.79 -18.43 11.62
CA GLN A 192 -8.79 -18.70 10.58
C GLN A 192 -8.14 -19.42 9.37
N PRO A 193 -8.28 -20.76 9.26
CA PRO A 193 -7.70 -21.51 8.15
C PRO A 193 -8.37 -21.20 6.82
N ILE A 194 -7.60 -21.29 5.74
CA ILE A 194 -8.13 -21.27 4.37
C ILE A 194 -8.58 -22.67 3.97
N SER A 195 -9.49 -22.76 3.00
CA SER A 195 -9.98 -24.04 2.47
C SER A 195 -8.85 -25.00 2.11
N SER A 196 -8.93 -26.24 2.60
CA SER A 196 -7.96 -27.30 2.34
C SER A 196 -7.83 -27.64 0.85
N SER A 197 -8.90 -27.43 0.07
CA SER A 197 -8.85 -27.61 -1.39
C SER A 197 -7.90 -26.63 -2.08
N ILE A 198 -7.81 -25.40 -1.58
CA ILE A 198 -6.90 -24.38 -2.08
C ILE A 198 -5.47 -24.75 -1.70
N THR A 199 -5.23 -25.02 -0.42
CA THR A 199 -3.87 -25.30 0.06
C THR A 199 -3.29 -26.59 -0.53
N SER A 200 -4.12 -27.61 -0.76
CA SER A 200 -3.70 -28.87 -1.43
C SER A 200 -3.35 -28.71 -2.91
N SER A 201 -3.83 -27.63 -3.56
CA SER A 201 -3.49 -27.30 -4.95
C SER A 201 -2.18 -26.51 -5.09
N LEU A 202 -1.63 -26.04 -3.97
CA LEU A 202 -0.39 -25.27 -3.91
C LEU A 202 0.79 -26.16 -3.48
N PRO A 203 2.03 -25.70 -3.68
CA PRO A 203 3.21 -26.39 -3.15
C PRO A 203 3.13 -26.64 -1.64
N PRO A 204 3.75 -27.72 -1.12
CA PRO A 204 3.70 -28.08 0.31
C PRO A 204 4.09 -26.96 1.29
N ALA A 205 4.93 -26.02 0.85
CA ALA A 205 5.31 -24.84 1.64
C ALA A 205 4.11 -23.97 2.05
N PHE A 206 2.97 -24.07 1.37
CA PHE A 206 1.75 -23.28 1.63
C PHE A 206 0.63 -24.08 2.33
N PHE A 207 0.88 -25.31 2.79
CA PHE A 207 -0.15 -26.13 3.44
C PHE A 207 -0.67 -25.52 4.76
N ASN A 208 0.16 -24.76 5.46
CA ASN A 208 -0.18 -24.08 6.71
C ASN A 208 -0.64 -22.63 6.48
N SER A 209 -1.35 -22.36 5.39
CA SER A 209 -1.86 -21.01 5.09
C SER A 209 -3.18 -20.71 5.79
N GLY A 210 -3.32 -19.48 6.25
CA GLY A 210 -4.56 -18.92 6.77
C GLY A 210 -4.35 -17.62 7.53
N TYR A 211 -5.43 -16.98 7.90
CA TYR A 211 -5.41 -15.63 8.47
C TYR A 211 -5.20 -15.67 9.98
N GLY A 212 -4.43 -14.69 10.45
CA GLY A 212 -4.07 -14.53 11.84
C GLY A 212 -3.23 -15.68 12.41
N ARG A 213 -2.63 -15.44 13.58
CA ARG A 213 -1.88 -16.45 14.33
C ARG A 213 -2.33 -16.47 15.78
N LEU A 214 -2.55 -17.67 16.32
CA LEU A 214 -2.57 -17.91 17.75
C LEU A 214 -1.17 -18.36 18.15
N VAL A 215 -0.55 -17.61 19.04
CA VAL A 215 0.77 -17.88 19.60
C VAL A 215 0.62 -18.31 21.04
N GLU A 216 0.93 -19.56 21.33
CA GLU A 216 1.05 -20.10 22.69
C GLU A 216 2.46 -19.84 23.21
N LEU A 217 2.59 -19.23 24.38
CA LEU A 217 3.87 -18.95 25.04
C LEU A 217 4.23 -20.11 25.98
N GLY A 218 5.48 -20.56 25.93
CA GLY A 218 5.96 -21.70 26.74
C GLY A 218 5.82 -21.49 28.25
N HIS A 219 5.80 -20.23 28.70
CA HIS A 219 5.56 -19.83 30.09
C HIS A 219 4.81 -18.49 30.15
N PRO A 220 4.17 -18.12 31.29
CA PRO A 220 3.53 -16.82 31.41
C PRO A 220 4.54 -15.67 31.26
N VAL A 221 4.27 -14.71 30.37
CA VAL A 221 5.12 -13.55 30.12
C VAL A 221 4.43 -12.27 30.57
N TYR A 222 5.17 -11.36 31.22
CA TYR A 222 4.61 -10.07 31.62
C TYR A 222 4.13 -9.26 30.41
N LEU A 223 2.92 -8.70 30.51
CA LEU A 223 2.31 -7.89 29.44
C LEU A 223 3.23 -6.74 28.99
N GLY A 224 3.92 -6.10 29.93
CA GLY A 224 4.86 -5.02 29.62
C GLY A 224 6.04 -5.44 28.73
N ASN A 225 6.50 -6.69 28.83
CA ASN A 225 7.57 -7.21 27.97
C ASN A 225 7.05 -7.45 26.54
N ILE A 226 5.82 -7.95 26.42
CA ILE A 226 5.17 -8.13 25.11
C ILE A 226 4.96 -6.77 24.42
N ILE A 227 4.47 -5.77 25.16
CA ILE A 227 4.28 -4.41 24.63
C ILE A 227 5.61 -3.82 24.13
N LYS A 228 6.70 -3.98 24.90
CA LYS A 228 8.03 -3.52 24.49
C LYS A 228 8.52 -4.23 23.22
N ALA A 229 8.33 -5.54 23.14
CA ALA A 229 8.70 -6.33 21.97
C ALA A 229 8.00 -5.82 20.70
N TYR A 230 6.69 -5.57 20.76
CA TYR A 230 5.95 -4.97 19.64
C TYR A 230 6.40 -3.54 19.35
N ALA A 231 6.59 -2.70 20.38
CA ALA A 231 7.07 -1.34 20.20
C ALA A 231 8.40 -1.29 19.45
N GLU A 232 9.36 -2.12 19.84
CA GLU A 232 10.67 -2.24 19.22
C GLU A 232 10.59 -2.84 17.81
N GLY A 233 9.88 -3.97 17.66
CA GLY A 233 9.73 -4.70 16.39
C GLY A 233 9.02 -3.89 15.29
N LEU A 234 8.05 -3.05 15.67
CA LEU A 234 7.31 -2.17 14.77
C LEU A 234 8.02 -0.85 14.47
N GLY A 235 9.28 -0.69 14.90
CA GLY A 235 10.12 0.45 14.55
C GLY A 235 10.21 1.54 15.62
N GLY A 236 10.04 1.19 16.90
CA GLY A 236 10.23 2.10 18.04
C GLY A 236 9.00 2.93 18.36
N LEU A 237 7.82 2.30 18.48
CA LEU A 237 6.58 3.00 18.82
C LEU A 237 6.66 3.59 20.24
N ASN A 238 6.44 4.90 20.36
CA ASN A 238 6.42 5.59 21.65
C ASN A 238 5.07 5.48 22.39
N HIS A 239 4.00 5.20 21.65
CA HIS A 239 2.64 5.13 22.18
C HIS A 239 1.95 3.89 21.61
N ILE A 240 1.28 3.14 22.48
CA ILE A 240 0.50 1.95 22.12
C ILE A 240 -0.87 2.07 22.77
N MET A 241 -1.92 1.77 22.01
CA MET A 241 -3.29 1.78 22.51
C MET A 241 -3.63 0.42 23.12
N ILE A 242 -4.18 0.44 24.33
CA ILE A 242 -4.46 -0.78 25.11
C ILE A 242 -5.87 -0.71 25.68
N ALA A 243 -6.66 -1.76 25.47
CA ALA A 243 -7.87 -2.03 26.23
C ALA A 243 -7.61 -3.22 27.16
N ALA A 244 -7.88 -3.05 28.46
CA ALA A 244 -7.66 -4.09 29.47
C ALA A 244 -8.84 -4.16 30.45
N PRO A 245 -9.04 -5.29 31.15
CA PRO A 245 -10.06 -5.42 32.19
C PRO A 245 -9.92 -4.33 33.26
N LYS A 246 -11.06 -3.85 33.80
CA LYS A 246 -11.09 -2.73 34.75
C LYS A 246 -10.30 -2.97 36.04
N ASP A 247 -10.24 -4.22 36.50
CA ASP A 247 -9.50 -4.58 37.71
C ASP A 247 -7.97 -4.61 37.48
N LYS A 248 -7.52 -4.51 36.22
CA LYS A 248 -6.11 -4.49 35.79
C LYS A 248 -5.28 -5.63 36.38
N LYS A 249 -5.91 -6.76 36.71
CA LYS A 249 -5.23 -7.91 37.33
C LYS A 249 -4.45 -8.76 36.33
N VAL A 250 -4.66 -8.57 35.03
CA VAL A 250 -3.92 -9.29 34.00
C VAL A 250 -2.52 -8.70 33.89
N THR A 251 -1.57 -9.34 34.57
CA THR A 251 -0.15 -8.96 34.56
C THR A 251 0.67 -9.83 33.62
N THR A 252 0.23 -11.07 33.38
CA THR A 252 0.93 -12.05 32.54
C THR A 252 -0.01 -12.63 31.48
N ILE A 253 0.59 -13.04 30.37
CA ILE A 253 -0.06 -13.56 29.15
C ILE A 253 0.51 -14.95 28.86
N ARG A 254 -0.33 -15.89 28.46
CA ARG A 254 0.08 -17.23 27.98
C ARG A 254 -0.24 -17.46 26.51
N SER A 255 -1.19 -16.71 25.95
CA SER A 255 -1.55 -16.82 24.54
C SER A 255 -1.82 -15.47 23.90
N VAL A 256 -1.40 -15.30 22.65
CA VAL A 256 -1.53 -14.07 21.87
C VAL A 256 -2.21 -14.37 20.53
N GLY A 257 -3.36 -13.75 20.27
CA GLY A 257 -4.02 -13.76 18.97
C GLY A 257 -3.58 -12.55 18.16
N ILE A 258 -3.01 -12.78 16.99
CA ILE A 258 -2.35 -11.76 16.16
C ILE A 258 -3.04 -11.68 14.81
N CYS A 259 -3.42 -10.48 14.39
CA CYS A 259 -3.81 -10.20 13.02
C CYS A 259 -3.45 -8.76 12.66
N ALA A 260 -2.58 -8.55 11.67
CA ALA A 260 -2.31 -7.21 11.12
C ALA A 260 -3.59 -6.54 10.59
N GLY A 261 -3.55 -5.22 10.47
CA GLY A 261 -4.66 -4.41 9.95
C GLY A 261 -5.91 -4.48 10.81
N SER A 262 -7.04 -4.75 10.15
CA SER A 262 -8.38 -4.85 10.74
C SER A 262 -8.72 -6.30 11.16
N GLY A 263 -8.20 -6.74 12.31
CA GLY A 263 -8.20 -8.15 12.70
C GLY A 263 -9.47 -8.72 13.35
N GLU A 264 -10.50 -7.91 13.60
CA GLU A 264 -11.68 -8.31 14.40
C GLU A 264 -12.37 -9.58 13.87
N SER A 265 -12.63 -9.65 12.57
CA SER A 265 -13.33 -10.79 11.95
C SER A 265 -12.52 -12.08 11.99
N VAL A 266 -11.20 -11.98 11.85
CA VAL A 266 -10.23 -13.09 11.85
C VAL A 266 -10.02 -13.64 13.26
N LEU A 267 -9.93 -12.74 14.24
CA LEU A 267 -9.60 -13.09 15.63
C LEU A 267 -10.83 -13.47 16.46
N LYS A 268 -12.04 -13.39 15.89
CA LYS A 268 -13.29 -13.53 16.66
C LYS A 268 -13.43 -14.84 17.44
N ASN A 269 -12.87 -15.92 16.88
CA ASN A 269 -12.89 -17.26 17.43
C ASN A 269 -11.50 -17.69 17.96
N CYS A 270 -10.54 -16.76 17.99
CA CYS A 270 -9.19 -17.04 18.44
C CYS A 270 -9.13 -16.87 19.96
N ASP A 271 -9.02 -17.99 20.68
CA ASP A 271 -9.02 -17.97 22.14
C ASP A 271 -7.64 -17.63 22.71
N ALA A 272 -7.35 -16.34 22.77
CA ALA A 272 -6.12 -15.81 23.36
C ALA A 272 -6.39 -14.91 24.58
N ASP A 273 -5.42 -14.83 25.48
CA ASP A 273 -5.41 -13.90 26.62
C ASP A 273 -5.21 -12.45 26.15
N LEU A 274 -4.36 -12.27 25.14
CA LEU A 274 -4.03 -11.00 24.50
C LEU A 274 -4.38 -11.04 23.02
N ILE A 275 -4.99 -9.97 22.52
CA ILE A 275 -5.19 -9.72 21.10
C ILE A 275 -4.27 -8.60 20.66
N VAL A 276 -3.54 -8.79 19.56
CA VAL A 276 -2.69 -7.79 18.92
C VAL A 276 -3.15 -7.58 17.49
N THR A 277 -3.52 -6.34 17.16
CA THR A 277 -3.99 -5.99 15.82
C THR A 277 -3.68 -4.55 15.46
N GLY A 278 -3.90 -4.13 14.21
CA GLY A 278 -3.75 -2.73 13.83
C GLY A 278 -4.84 -1.87 14.45
N GLU A 279 -6.10 -2.28 14.29
CA GLU A 279 -7.27 -1.57 14.78
C GLU A 279 -8.40 -2.51 15.23
N MET A 280 -9.30 -1.99 16.07
CA MET A 280 -10.45 -2.72 16.58
C MET A 280 -11.58 -1.77 16.95
N THR A 281 -12.83 -2.18 16.74
CA THR A 281 -13.98 -1.35 17.12
C THR A 281 -14.12 -1.24 18.65
N HIS A 282 -14.67 -0.13 19.12
CA HIS A 282 -14.88 0.12 20.55
C HIS A 282 -15.67 -1.01 21.24
N HIS A 283 -16.79 -1.44 20.64
CA HIS A 283 -17.65 -2.45 21.23
C HIS A 283 -16.99 -3.82 21.30
N TYR A 284 -16.17 -4.16 20.30
CA TYR A 284 -15.47 -5.43 20.31
C TYR A 284 -14.34 -5.45 21.35
N ALA A 285 -13.56 -4.37 21.44
CA ALA A 285 -12.58 -4.20 22.51
C ALA A 285 -13.23 -4.28 23.90
N LEU A 286 -14.37 -3.61 24.10
CA LEU A 286 -15.13 -3.69 25.36
C LEU A 286 -15.56 -5.12 25.67
N ALA A 287 -16.12 -5.84 24.70
CA ALA A 287 -16.55 -7.22 24.87
C ALA A 287 -15.38 -8.16 25.25
N LEU A 288 -14.20 -7.98 24.66
CA LEU A 288 -13.00 -8.73 25.01
C LEU A 288 -12.53 -8.43 26.44
N THR A 289 -12.51 -7.15 26.84
CA THR A 289 -12.12 -6.78 28.22
C THR A 289 -13.10 -7.31 29.27
N MET A 290 -14.40 -7.41 28.96
CA MET A 290 -15.39 -8.04 29.84
C MET A 290 -15.19 -9.56 29.97
N LYS A 291 -14.54 -10.18 28.98
CA LYS A 291 -14.12 -11.58 29.02
C LYS A 291 -12.75 -11.77 29.68
N GLY A 292 -12.17 -10.72 30.28
CA GLY A 292 -10.87 -10.79 30.94
C GLY A 292 -9.67 -10.71 30.00
N LYS A 293 -9.88 -10.39 28.72
CA LYS A 293 -8.81 -10.33 27.71
C LYS A 293 -8.23 -8.94 27.58
N VAL A 294 -6.99 -8.86 27.11
CA VAL A 294 -6.30 -7.60 26.78
C VAL A 294 -6.32 -7.43 25.26
N VAL A 295 -6.44 -6.19 24.80
CA VAL A 295 -6.30 -5.82 23.38
C VAL A 295 -5.22 -4.76 23.27
N VAL A 296 -4.29 -4.99 22.36
CA VAL A 296 -3.27 -4.04 21.93
C VAL A 296 -3.56 -3.68 20.48
N THR A 297 -3.76 -2.39 20.21
CA THR A 297 -3.89 -1.86 18.85
C THR A 297 -2.71 -0.95 18.54
N VAL A 298 -2.06 -1.17 17.39
CA VAL A 298 -0.82 -0.47 17.02
C VAL A 298 -0.97 0.51 15.85
N PHE A 299 -2.21 0.80 15.44
CA PHE A 299 -2.60 1.42 14.15
C PHE A 299 -2.45 0.47 12.96
N HIS A 300 -3.32 0.64 11.97
CA HIS A 300 -3.44 -0.23 10.80
C HIS A 300 -2.11 -0.32 10.06
N SER A 301 -1.66 0.80 9.49
CA SER A 301 -0.45 0.79 8.65
C SER A 301 0.82 0.52 9.44
N ASN A 302 0.89 0.86 10.75
CA ASN A 302 2.02 0.49 11.58
C ASN A 302 2.20 -1.02 11.71
N SER A 303 1.10 -1.78 11.78
CA SER A 303 1.14 -3.24 11.85
C SER A 303 1.64 -3.91 10.57
N GLU A 304 1.76 -3.16 9.47
CA GLU A 304 2.05 -3.69 8.13
C GLU A 304 3.32 -3.08 7.54
N ARG A 305 3.46 -1.77 7.55
CA ARG A 305 4.44 -1.02 6.74
C ARG A 305 5.89 -1.49 6.92
N LYS A 306 6.30 -1.81 8.16
CA LYS A 306 7.68 -2.28 8.42
C LYS A 306 7.95 -3.67 7.85
N PHE A 307 6.94 -4.50 7.61
CA PHE A 307 7.08 -5.77 6.90
C PHE A 307 7.68 -5.57 5.50
N LEU A 308 7.29 -4.50 4.81
CA LEU A 308 7.77 -4.23 3.44
C LEU A 308 9.29 -4.14 3.40
N LYS A 309 9.88 -3.37 4.33
CA LYS A 309 11.33 -3.20 4.42
C LYS A 309 12.03 -4.42 5.04
N LYS A 310 11.41 -5.06 6.03
CA LYS A 310 12.06 -6.11 6.84
C LYS A 310 11.97 -7.50 6.23
N ARG A 311 10.94 -7.80 5.44
CA ARG A 311 10.70 -9.11 4.82
C ARG A 311 10.49 -9.03 3.32
N LEU A 312 9.50 -8.26 2.84
CA LEU A 312 9.13 -8.31 1.43
C LEU A 312 10.26 -7.82 0.51
N GLN A 313 10.93 -6.73 0.85
CA GLN A 313 12.04 -6.16 0.07
C GLN A 313 13.15 -7.18 -0.19
N PRO A 314 13.80 -7.78 0.83
CA PRO A 314 14.85 -8.77 0.58
C PRO A 314 14.33 -10.05 -0.08
N GLN A 315 13.09 -10.48 0.20
CA GLN A 315 12.50 -11.66 -0.43
C GLN A 315 12.24 -11.45 -1.92
N LEU A 316 11.63 -10.32 -2.29
CA LEU A 316 11.34 -9.99 -3.68
C LEU A 316 12.62 -9.76 -4.47
N GLN A 317 13.61 -9.08 -3.88
CA GLN A 317 14.93 -8.91 -4.48
C GLN A 317 15.54 -10.27 -4.86
N ALA A 318 15.63 -11.20 -3.90
CA ALA A 318 16.20 -12.52 -4.12
C ALA A 318 15.39 -13.36 -5.12
N GLN A 319 14.04 -13.24 -5.09
CA GLN A 319 13.19 -13.96 -6.02
C GLN A 319 13.33 -13.41 -7.45
N LEU A 320 13.44 -12.09 -7.65
CA LEU A 320 13.66 -11.50 -8.99
C LEU A 320 15.00 -11.93 -9.59
N GLU A 321 16.06 -12.01 -8.78
CA GLU A 321 17.36 -12.53 -9.21
C GLU A 321 17.23 -14.00 -9.65
N LYS A 322 16.46 -14.81 -8.92
CA LYS A 322 16.14 -16.20 -9.28
C LYS A 322 15.31 -16.31 -10.57
N GLU A 323 14.42 -15.36 -10.82
CA GLU A 323 13.66 -15.23 -12.09
C GLU A 323 14.53 -14.71 -13.26
N GLY A 324 15.84 -14.48 -13.04
CA GLY A 324 16.79 -14.09 -14.07
C GLY A 324 16.83 -12.58 -14.36
N VAL A 325 16.25 -11.74 -13.50
CA VAL A 325 16.41 -10.28 -13.62
C VAL A 325 17.84 -9.89 -13.25
N LYS A 326 18.50 -9.14 -14.13
CA LYS A 326 19.84 -8.62 -13.87
C LYS A 326 19.75 -7.33 -13.06
N HIS A 327 20.41 -7.30 -11.90
CA HIS A 327 20.47 -6.13 -11.02
C HIS A 327 19.09 -5.52 -10.70
N PRO A 328 18.11 -6.31 -10.20
CA PRO A 328 16.84 -5.73 -9.79
C PRO A 328 17.07 -4.73 -8.67
N GLU A 329 16.25 -3.68 -8.64
CA GLU A 329 16.25 -2.70 -7.57
C GLU A 329 14.87 -2.70 -6.91
N VAL A 330 14.76 -3.32 -5.73
CA VAL A 330 13.52 -3.28 -4.94
C VAL A 330 13.64 -2.18 -3.88
N LEU A 331 12.92 -1.10 -4.09
CA LEU A 331 12.88 0.06 -3.19
C LEU A 331 11.65 -0.02 -2.28
N VAL A 332 11.72 0.63 -1.13
CA VAL A 332 10.55 0.89 -0.28
C VAL A 332 10.30 2.39 -0.31
N SER A 333 9.04 2.77 -0.53
CA SER A 333 8.58 4.16 -0.55
C SER A 333 9.04 4.93 0.68
N GLU A 334 9.57 6.13 0.45
CA GLU A 334 9.92 7.10 1.48
C GLU A 334 8.77 8.08 1.75
N GLU A 335 7.82 8.19 0.82
CA GLU A 335 6.64 9.05 0.92
C GLU A 335 5.42 8.32 1.53
N ASP A 336 5.50 7.01 1.75
CA ASP A 336 4.46 6.23 2.43
C ASP A 336 4.48 6.49 3.94
N ALA A 337 3.37 7.02 4.44
CA ALA A 337 3.15 7.36 5.84
C ALA A 337 1.73 6.97 6.30
N ASP A 338 1.57 6.81 7.61
CA ASP A 338 0.26 6.56 8.20
C ASP A 338 -0.63 7.80 8.00
N PRO A 339 -1.91 7.64 7.61
CA PRO A 339 -2.81 8.78 7.47
C PRO A 339 -3.15 9.47 8.82
N PHE A 340 -2.82 8.84 9.95
CA PHE A 340 -3.04 9.38 11.29
C PHE A 340 -1.74 9.78 11.98
N GLU A 341 -1.77 10.96 12.61
CA GLU A 341 -0.74 11.40 13.54
C GLU A 341 -1.30 11.49 14.97
N ILE A 342 -0.49 11.14 15.96
CA ILE A 342 -0.84 11.31 17.38
C ILE A 342 -0.38 12.69 17.84
N TRP A 343 -1.33 13.57 18.13
CA TRP A 343 -1.02 14.92 18.63
C TRP A 343 -1.25 15.03 20.14
N ASP A 344 -0.28 15.63 20.84
CA ASP A 344 -0.57 16.23 22.15
C ASP A 344 -1.32 17.54 21.90
N VAL A 345 -2.57 17.64 22.37
CA VAL A 345 -3.43 18.83 22.18
C VAL A 345 -2.83 20.11 22.77
N ARG A 346 -1.84 19.99 23.64
CA ARG A 346 -1.08 21.13 24.21
C ARG A 346 0.12 21.53 23.35
N LYS A 347 0.48 20.72 22.33
CA LYS A 347 1.65 20.87 21.45
C LYS A 347 1.30 20.56 19.99
N MET A 348 0.17 21.08 19.51
CA MET A 348 -0.23 20.92 18.11
C MET A 348 0.64 21.78 17.19
N PRO A 349 0.86 21.37 15.93
CA PRO A 349 1.66 22.13 14.99
C PRO A 349 1.02 23.49 14.69
N ALA A 350 1.86 24.51 14.48
CA ALA A 350 1.43 25.90 14.30
C ALA A 350 0.45 26.08 13.12
N TRP A 351 0.67 25.34 12.03
CA TRP A 351 -0.18 25.38 10.83
C TRP A 351 -1.63 24.97 11.12
N ALA A 352 -1.88 24.14 12.13
CA ALA A 352 -3.24 23.76 12.53
C ALA A 352 -4.05 24.96 13.06
N PHE A 353 -3.35 26.05 13.42
CA PHE A 353 -3.95 27.33 13.84
C PHE A 353 -3.82 28.42 12.77
N GLY A 354 -3.51 28.05 11.52
CA GLY A 354 -3.31 29.00 10.43
C GLY A 354 -2.08 29.89 10.59
N LYS A 355 -1.09 29.45 11.38
CA LYS A 355 0.20 30.14 11.52
C LYS A 355 1.21 29.42 10.61
N GLU A 356 1.81 30.17 9.68
CA GLU A 356 2.88 29.69 8.80
C GLU A 356 4.14 29.30 9.58
#